data_AF-A0A2K9LQY4-F1
#
_entry.id   AF-A0A2K9LQY4-F1
#
_cell.length_a   1.000
_cell.length_b   1.000
_cell.length_c   1.000
_cell.angle_alpha   90.00
_cell.angle_beta   90.00
_cell.angle_gamma   90.00
#
_symmetry.space_group_name_H-M   'P 1'
#
loop_
_entity.id
_entity.type
_entity.pdbx_description
1 polymer ?
#
loop_
_entity_poly.entity_id
_entity_poly.type
_entity_poly.pdbx_seq_one_letter_code
_entity_poly.pdbx_strand_id
1 'polypeptide(L)'
;MSNNEEDDVRQSLRVQLTELNNRSRWYSSQLWQLPFAYLGVTGLLFGGVAGGELFEWLILCLVVFLSGPFVIEHMSNIADGERRAVKNLIAVEDKLGIPNTAQYKECYTTPLHRLVKVVFVLSGFSSLFIATKIMSFW
;
A
#
# COMPACT_ATOMS: atom_id res chain seq x y z
N MET A 1 24.39 -33.65 -22.70
CA MET A 1 23.83 -32.30 -22.89
C MET A 1 24.94 -31.48 -23.53
N SER A 2 24.70 -30.92 -24.72
CA SER A 2 25.72 -30.10 -25.38
C SER A 2 25.75 -28.71 -24.72
N ASN A 3 26.89 -28.01 -24.75
CA ASN A 3 26.99 -26.65 -24.18
C ASN A 3 25.90 -25.70 -24.73
N ASN A 4 25.47 -25.89 -25.98
CA ASN A 4 24.40 -25.11 -26.59
C ASN A 4 23.03 -25.30 -25.91
N GLU A 5 22.72 -26.52 -25.45
CA GLU A 5 21.45 -26.83 -24.80
C GLU A 5 21.37 -26.20 -23.40
N GLU A 6 22.49 -26.13 -22.69
CA GLU A 6 22.56 -25.44 -21.39
C GLU A 6 22.42 -23.91 -21.53
N ASP A 7 23.02 -23.34 -22.58
CA ASP A 7 22.92 -21.91 -22.87
C ASP A 7 21.49 -21.50 -23.27
N ASP A 8 20.81 -22.30 -24.09
CA ASP A 8 19.41 -22.08 -24.48
C ASP A 8 18.47 -22.10 -23.25
N VAL A 9 18.69 -23.03 -22.33
CA VAL A 9 17.91 -23.11 -21.08
C VAL A 9 18.14 -21.88 -20.20
N ARG A 10 19.39 -21.44 -20.04
CA ARG A 10 19.72 -20.24 -19.27
C ARG A 10 19.11 -18.98 -19.87
N GLN A 11 19.14 -18.85 -21.20
CA GLN A 11 18.52 -17.73 -21.89
C GLN A 11 17.00 -17.71 -21.71
N SER A 12 16.34 -18.87 -21.83
CA SER A 12 14.90 -19.00 -21.58
C SER A 12 14.52 -18.59 -20.15
N LEU A 13 15.28 -19.03 -19.15
CA LEU A 13 15.06 -18.66 -17.75
C LEU A 13 15.19 -17.15 -17.50
N ARG A 14 16.17 -16.49 -18.14
CA ARG A 14 16.33 -15.02 -18.05
C ARG A 14 15.12 -14.27 -18.61
N VAL A 15 14.58 -14.72 -19.75
CA VAL A 15 13.38 -14.13 -20.34
C VAL A 15 12.17 -14.32 -19.43
N GLN A 16 11.98 -15.51 -18.88
CA GLN A 16 10.88 -15.80 -17.95
C GLN A 16 10.96 -14.96 -16.68
N LEU A 17 12.16 -14.82 -16.10
CA LEU A 17 12.38 -13.97 -14.92
C LEU A 17 12.08 -12.51 -15.19
N THR A 18 12.49 -12.00 -16.36
CA THR A 18 12.21 -10.63 -16.77
C THR A 18 10.71 -10.39 -16.88
N GLU A 19 9.98 -11.31 -17.51
CA GLU A 19 8.52 -11.23 -17.65
C GLU A 19 7.79 -11.32 -16.31
N LEU A 20 8.21 -12.24 -15.43
CA LEU A 20 7.65 -12.36 -14.07
C LEU A 20 7.90 -11.09 -13.24
N ASN A 21 9.09 -10.51 -13.35
CA ASN A 21 9.42 -9.24 -12.68
C ASN A 21 8.53 -8.10 -13.20
N ASN A 22 8.33 -8.00 -14.52
CA ASN A 22 7.43 -7.01 -15.11
C ASN A 22 5.98 -7.15 -14.61
N ARG A 23 5.46 -8.39 -14.57
CA ARG A 23 4.12 -8.68 -14.03
C ARG A 23 4.01 -8.36 -12.54
N SER A 24 5.04 -8.71 -11.76
CA SER A 24 5.09 -8.38 -10.33
C SER A 24 5.02 -6.88 -10.08
N ARG A 25 5.76 -6.08 -10.85
CA ARG A 25 5.72 -4.61 -10.79
C ARG A 25 4.34 -4.06 -11.15
N TRP A 26 3.70 -4.63 -12.17
CA TRP A 26 2.35 -4.25 -12.57
C TRP A 26 1.32 -4.55 -11.47
N TYR A 27 1.35 -5.74 -10.86
CA TYR A 27 0.43 -6.06 -9.77
C TYR A 27 0.69 -5.23 -8.50
N SER A 28 1.96 -4.99 -8.16
CA SER A 28 2.32 -4.12 -7.04
C SER A 28 1.71 -2.72 -7.23
N SER A 29 1.81 -2.12 -8.42
CA SER A 29 1.24 -0.78 -8.66
C SER A 29 -0.28 -0.72 -8.48
N GLN A 30 -1.01 -1.80 -8.82
CA GLN A 30 -2.45 -1.91 -8.59
C GLN A 30 -2.80 -2.01 -7.10
N LEU A 31 -2.02 -2.75 -6.31
CA LEU A 31 -2.27 -2.94 -4.88
C LEU A 31 -2.17 -1.62 -4.09
N TRP A 32 -1.34 -0.69 -4.56
CA TRP A 32 -1.20 0.66 -3.98
C TRP A 32 -2.38 1.60 -4.28
N GLN A 33 -3.32 1.24 -5.16
CA GLN A 33 -4.48 2.09 -5.47
C GLN A 33 -5.41 2.29 -4.28
N LEU A 34 -5.56 1.29 -3.41
CA LEU A 34 -6.48 1.33 -2.27
C LEU A 34 -6.11 2.43 -1.26
N PRO A 35 -4.84 2.58 -0.83
CA PRO A 35 -4.40 3.72 -0.01
C PRO A 35 -4.67 5.09 -0.67
N PHE A 36 -4.45 5.22 -1.97
CA PHE A 36 -4.74 6.47 -2.68
C PHE A 36 -6.23 6.77 -2.75
N ALA A 37 -7.05 5.74 -3.01
CA ALA A 37 -8.50 5.86 -2.99
C ALA A 37 -9.00 6.27 -1.61
N TYR A 38 -8.46 5.68 -0.53
CA TYR A 38 -8.77 6.07 0.84
C TYR A 38 -8.49 7.57 1.09
N LEU A 39 -7.31 8.06 0.70
CA LEU A 39 -6.96 9.47 0.85
C LEU A 39 -7.83 10.38 -0.02
N GLY A 40 -8.10 9.99 -1.26
CA GLY A 40 -8.95 10.75 -2.18
C GLY A 40 -10.38 10.87 -1.69
N VAL A 41 -11.00 9.75 -1.28
CA VAL A 41 -12.34 9.72 -0.69
C VAL A 41 -12.35 10.55 0.58
N THR A 42 -11.35 10.41 1.45
CA THR A 42 -11.24 11.24 2.66
C THR A 42 -11.25 12.72 2.30
N GLY A 43 -10.40 13.16 1.37
CA GLY A 43 -10.36 14.56 0.93
C GLY A 43 -11.71 15.07 0.38
N LEU A 44 -12.39 14.26 -0.42
CA LEU A 44 -13.73 14.59 -0.95
C LEU A 44 -14.78 14.72 0.16
N LEU A 45 -14.78 13.79 1.11
CA LEU A 45 -15.70 13.83 2.25
C LEU A 45 -15.48 15.09 3.10
N PHE A 46 -14.23 15.46 3.39
CA PHE A 46 -13.93 16.69 4.13
C PHE A 46 -14.24 17.96 3.33
N GLY A 47 -14.06 17.96 2.01
CA GLY A 47 -14.36 19.11 1.15
C GLY A 47 -15.87 19.36 0.95
N GLY A 48 -16.69 18.30 0.96
CA GLY A 48 -18.12 18.39 0.69
C GLY A 48 -18.97 18.94 1.84
N VAL A 49 -18.44 18.99 3.06
CA VAL A 49 -19.23 19.29 4.28
C VAL A 49 -18.99 20.73 4.75
N ALA A 50 -18.47 21.59 3.87
CA ALA A 50 -18.38 23.03 4.12
C ALA A 50 -19.80 23.63 4.26
N GLY A 51 -20.38 23.53 5.45
CA GLY A 51 -21.76 23.94 5.77
C GLY A 51 -22.66 22.85 6.35
N GLY A 52 -22.18 21.61 6.53
CA GLY A 52 -22.96 20.50 7.09
C GLY A 52 -23.09 20.55 8.63
N GLU A 53 -24.08 19.82 9.15
CA GLU A 53 -24.38 19.72 10.58
C GLU A 53 -23.31 18.92 11.34
N LEU A 54 -23.15 19.17 12.65
CA LEU A 54 -22.17 18.45 13.48
C LEU A 54 -22.32 16.92 13.42
N PHE A 55 -23.56 16.43 13.26
CA PHE A 55 -23.83 15.00 13.16
C PHE A 55 -23.31 14.37 11.86
N GLU A 56 -23.38 15.10 10.73
CA GLU A 56 -22.85 14.64 9.45
C GLU A 56 -21.32 14.53 9.53
N TRP A 57 -20.67 15.55 10.10
CA TRP A 57 -19.24 15.53 10.37
C TRP A 57 -18.81 14.35 11.25
N LEU A 58 -19.61 14.01 12.27
CA LEU A 58 -19.36 12.85 13.13
C LEU A 58 -19.36 11.54 12.33
N ILE A 59 -20.40 11.31 11.52
CA ILE A 59 -20.52 10.10 10.69
C ILE A 59 -19.32 9.97 9.76
N LEU A 60 -18.93 11.05 9.10
CA LEU A 60 -17.82 11.04 8.16
C LEU A 60 -16.49 10.74 8.84
N CYS A 61 -16.21 11.39 9.98
CA CYS A 61 -15.03 11.09 10.77
C CYS A 61 -15.01 9.63 11.23
N LEU A 62 -16.16 9.06 11.61
CA LEU A 62 -16.27 7.65 11.98
C LEU A 62 -15.99 6.71 10.80
N VAL A 63 -16.53 6.98 9.60
CA VAL A 63 -16.27 6.14 8.42
C VAL A 63 -14.78 6.11 8.08
N VAL A 64 -14.12 7.27 8.07
CA VAL A 64 -12.67 7.38 7.80
C VAL A 64 -11.85 6.70 8.88
N PHE A 65 -12.24 6.86 10.15
CA PHE A 65 -11.58 6.21 11.29
C PHE A 65 -11.72 4.69 11.25
N LEU A 66 -12.93 4.16 11.02
CA LEU A 66 -13.18 2.71 11.02
C LEU A 66 -12.56 1.99 9.83
N SER A 67 -12.42 2.67 8.68
CA SER A 67 -11.75 2.10 7.51
C SER A 67 -10.22 2.16 7.58
N GLY A 68 -9.66 3.12 8.34
CA GLY A 68 -8.21 3.34 8.46
C GLY A 68 -7.37 2.10 8.83
N PRO A 69 -7.74 1.30 9.86
CA PRO A 69 -6.99 0.11 10.24
C PRO A 69 -6.87 -0.91 9.10
N PHE A 70 -7.93 -1.12 8.32
CA PHE A 70 -7.91 -2.04 7.18
C PHE A 70 -6.94 -1.58 6.09
N VAL A 71 -6.87 -0.26 5.84
CA VAL A 71 -5.93 0.31 4.87
C VAL A 71 -4.48 0.16 5.38
N ILE A 72 -4.23 0.40 6.66
CA ILE A 72 -2.90 0.25 7.27
C ILE A 72 -2.44 -1.22 7.23
N GLU A 73 -3.33 -2.15 7.57
CA GLU A 73 -3.10 -3.60 7.50
C GLU A 73 -2.77 -4.01 6.05
N HIS A 74 -3.58 -3.57 5.08
CA HIS A 74 -3.37 -3.82 3.65
C HIS A 74 -2.00 -3.33 3.17
N MET A 75 -1.62 -2.09 3.51
CA MET A 75 -0.32 -1.54 3.16
C MET A 75 0.84 -2.31 3.81
N SER A 76 0.67 -2.78 5.04
CA SER A 76 1.68 -3.58 5.75
C SER A 76 1.88 -4.92 5.05
N ASN A 77 0.79 -5.58 4.66
CA ASN A 77 0.81 -6.85 3.92
C ASN A 77 1.44 -6.71 2.54
N ILE A 78 1.21 -5.60 1.83
CA ILE A 78 1.90 -5.31 0.56
C ILE A 78 3.40 -5.17 0.80
N ALA A 79 3.81 -4.34 1.76
CA ALA A 79 5.23 -4.09 2.02
C ALA A 79 6.00 -5.36 2.40
N ASP A 80 5.38 -6.23 3.20
CA ASP A 80 5.93 -7.52 3.58
C ASP A 80 5.95 -8.51 2.40
N GLY A 81 4.90 -8.53 1.57
CA GLY A 81 4.86 -9.28 0.33
C GLY A 81 5.97 -8.89 -0.65
N GLU A 82 6.19 -7.59 -0.85
CA GLU A 82 7.27 -7.05 -1.67
C GLU A 82 8.65 -7.42 -1.13
N ARG A 83 8.85 -7.32 0.19
CA ARG A 83 10.10 -7.73 0.85
C ARG A 83 10.41 -9.20 0.59
N ARG A 84 9.43 -10.09 0.76
CA ARG A 84 9.59 -11.52 0.46
C ARG A 84 9.87 -11.78 -1.02
N ALA A 85 9.17 -11.10 -1.91
CA ALA A 85 9.35 -11.24 -3.34
C ALA A 85 10.78 -10.84 -3.77
N VAL A 86 11.29 -9.70 -3.30
CA VAL A 86 12.67 -9.28 -3.57
C VAL A 86 13.68 -10.28 -3.03
N LYS A 87 13.50 -10.77 -1.78
CA LYS A 87 14.39 -11.78 -1.20
C LYS A 87 14.44 -13.05 -2.04
N ASN A 88 13.28 -13.53 -2.51
CA ASN A 88 13.21 -14.72 -3.36
C ASN A 88 13.84 -14.48 -4.73
N LEU A 89 13.68 -13.28 -5.30
CA LEU A 89 14.27 -12.92 -6.58
C LEU A 89 15.80 -12.91 -6.50
N ILE A 90 16.37 -12.28 -5.47
CA ILE A 90 17.83 -12.32 -5.20
C ILE A 90 18.32 -13.76 -5.09
N ALA A 91 17.61 -14.61 -4.33
CA ALA A 91 18.01 -16.02 -4.19
C ALA A 91 17.96 -16.81 -5.50
N VAL A 92 17.11 -16.42 -6.46
CA VAL A 92 17.08 -17.00 -7.81
C VAL A 92 18.19 -16.43 -8.68
N GLU A 93 18.45 -15.13 -8.61
CA GLU A 93 19.57 -14.47 -9.31
C GLU A 93 20.91 -15.09 -8.90
N ASP A 94 21.14 -15.28 -7.59
CA ASP A 94 22.32 -15.95 -7.04
C ASP A 94 22.48 -17.39 -7.58
N LYS A 95 21.39 -18.17 -7.62
CA LYS A 95 21.40 -19.55 -8.13
C LYS A 95 21.71 -19.65 -9.62
N LEU A 96 21.38 -18.61 -10.38
CA LEU A 96 21.63 -18.52 -11.82
C LEU A 96 22.99 -17.88 -12.14
N GLY A 97 23.75 -17.44 -11.13
CA GLY A 97 25.03 -16.77 -11.31
C GLY A 97 24.92 -15.46 -12.08
N ILE A 98 23.78 -14.78 -12.01
CA ILE A 98 23.57 -13.46 -12.62
C ILE A 98 23.73 -12.36 -11.57
N PRO A 99 24.12 -11.14 -11.96
CA PRO A 99 24.19 -10.02 -11.03
C PRO A 99 22.83 -9.76 -10.38
N ASN A 100 22.82 -9.52 -9.07
CA ASN A 100 21.60 -9.20 -8.34
C ASN A 100 21.08 -7.82 -8.76
N THR A 101 19.92 -7.80 -9.42
CA THR A 101 19.29 -6.55 -9.88
C THR A 101 18.15 -6.11 -8.97
N ALA A 102 17.60 -7.04 -8.18
CA ALA A 102 16.49 -6.77 -7.28
C ALA A 102 16.95 -5.98 -6.04
N GLN A 103 16.27 -4.87 -5.77
CA GLN A 103 16.54 -4.03 -4.59
C GLN A 103 15.23 -3.68 -3.87
N TYR A 104 15.19 -3.87 -2.55
CA TYR A 104 14.09 -3.44 -1.71
C TYR A 104 14.43 -2.10 -1.06
N LYS A 105 13.56 -1.10 -1.23
CA LYS A 105 13.76 0.25 -0.70
C LYS A 105 12.65 0.63 0.27
N GLU A 106 12.89 0.37 1.56
CA GLU A 106 11.94 0.62 2.65
C GLU A 106 11.40 2.05 2.72
N CYS A 107 12.23 3.02 2.30
CA CYS A 107 11.89 4.43 2.40
C CYS A 107 10.81 4.88 1.40
N TYR A 108 10.51 4.11 0.36
CA TYR A 108 9.57 4.55 -0.70
C TYR A 108 8.11 4.53 -0.24
N THR A 109 7.74 3.58 0.62
CA THR A 109 6.34 3.41 1.07
C THR A 109 6.08 4.07 2.42
N THR A 110 7.14 4.40 3.15
CA THR A 110 7.09 5.00 4.49
C THR A 110 6.30 6.31 4.56
N PRO A 111 6.47 7.29 3.64
CA PRO A 111 5.73 8.54 3.69
C PRO A 111 4.21 8.33 3.56
N LEU A 112 3.79 7.47 2.64
CA LEU A 112 2.37 7.16 2.43
C LEU A 112 1.78 6.46 3.66
N HIS A 113 2.50 5.51 4.25
CA HIS A 113 2.11 4.84 5.49
C HIS A 113 1.89 5.83 6.64
N ARG A 114 2.81 6.80 6.80
CA ARG A 114 2.68 7.84 7.82
C ARG A 114 1.46 8.72 7.56
N LEU A 115 1.23 9.12 6.31
CA LEU A 115 0.09 9.94 5.94
C LEU A 115 -1.24 9.26 6.27
N VAL A 116 -1.42 7.99 5.89
CA VAL A 116 -2.64 7.21 6.20
C VAL A 116 -2.83 7.08 7.72
N LYS A 117 -1.77 6.82 8.48
CA LYS A 117 -1.83 6.77 9.96
C LYS A 117 -2.24 8.10 10.58
N VAL A 118 -1.70 9.21 10.08
CA VAL A 118 -2.06 10.55 10.55
C VAL A 118 -3.54 10.83 10.29
N VAL A 119 -4.03 10.55 9.06
CA VAL A 119 -5.44 10.71 8.72
C VAL A 119 -6.33 9.88 9.63
N PHE A 120 -6.02 8.59 9.81
CA PHE A 120 -6.74 7.70 10.72
C PHE A 120 -6.84 8.27 12.14
N VAL A 121 -5.71 8.68 12.72
CA VAL A 121 -5.65 9.19 14.10
C VAL A 121 -6.44 10.51 14.22
N LEU A 122 -6.25 11.44 13.29
CA LEU A 122 -6.95 12.72 13.30
C LEU A 122 -8.46 12.54 13.17
N SER A 123 -8.93 11.65 12.30
CA SER A 123 -10.37 11.35 12.17
C SER A 123 -10.96 10.76 13.45
N GLY A 124 -10.20 9.92 14.17
CA GLY A 124 -10.62 9.39 15.49
C GLY A 124 -10.71 10.46 16.57
N PHE A 125 -9.75 11.38 16.65
CA PHE A 125 -9.82 12.50 17.58
C PHE A 125 -10.96 13.46 17.25
N SER A 126 -11.16 13.75 15.97
CA SER A 126 -12.24 14.62 15.49
C SER A 126 -13.61 14.02 15.81
N SER A 127 -13.83 12.72 15.59
CA SER A 127 -15.11 12.07 15.93
C SER A 127 -15.40 12.13 17.42
N LEU A 128 -14.41 11.86 18.28
CA LEU A 128 -14.56 11.98 19.74
C LEU A 128 -14.90 13.42 20.16
N PHE A 129 -14.16 14.41 19.64
CA PHE A 129 -14.40 15.81 19.95
C PHE A 129 -15.83 16.24 19.56
N ILE A 130 -16.26 15.90 18.35
CA ILE A 130 -17.61 16.23 17.87
C ILE A 130 -18.68 15.54 18.72
N ALA A 131 -18.48 14.26 19.08
CA ALA A 131 -19.41 13.53 19.94
C ALA A 131 -19.59 14.22 21.30
N THR A 132 -18.50 14.70 21.93
CA THR A 132 -18.58 15.44 23.20
C THR A 132 -19.37 16.74 23.06
N LYS A 133 -19.25 17.45 21.93
CA LYS A 133 -20.02 18.66 21.66
C LYS A 133 -21.49 18.37 21.50
N ILE A 134 -21.87 17.34 20.73
CA ILE A 134 -23.27 16.93 20.56
C ILE A 134 -23.90 16.59 21.91
N MET A 135 -23.22 15.80 22.76
CA MET A 135 -23.74 15.42 24.07
C MET A 135 -23.93 16.62 25.01
N SER A 136 -23.12 17.68 24.88
CA SER A 136 -23.23 18.87 25.74
C SER A 136 -24.44 19.76 25.45
N PHE A 137 -25.14 19.54 24.33
CA PHE A 137 -26.35 20.29 23.97
C PHE A 137 -27.65 19.67 24.50
N TRP A 138 -27.58 18.49 25.11
CA TRP A 138 -28.71 17.76 25.71
C TRP A 138 -28.59 17.73 27.23
#